data_AF-A0A7X1CPK0-F1
#
_entry.id   AF-A0A7X1CPK0-F1
#
_cell.length_a   1.000
_cell.length_b   1.000
_cell.length_c   1.000
_cell.angle_alpha   90.00
_cell.angle_beta   90.00
_cell.angle_gamma   90.00
#
_symmetry.space_group_name_H-M   'P 1'
#
loop_
_entity.id
_entity.type
_entity.pdbx_description
1 polymer ?
#
loop_
_entity_poly.entity_id
_entity_poly.type
_entity_poly.pdbx_seq_one_letter_code
_entity_poly.pdbx_strand_id
1 'polypeptide(L)'
;MIDNQLVTDIVTRRKSLHPDDPSVQEEWERLTNIFSQNENETLEYFQHCSPEILAWLSEVFEDISAALQSEQFITCIEGLALKYPDLDLELDISYAKQSMNCK
;
A
#
# COMPACT_ATOMS: atom_id res chain seq x y z
N MET A 1 -13.55 5.32 -7.55
CA MET A 1 -12.38 6.15 -7.22
C MET A 1 -11.97 5.79 -5.82
N ILE A 2 -10.68 5.58 -5.58
CA ILE A 2 -10.20 5.39 -4.21
C ILE A 2 -10.21 6.77 -3.53
N ASP A 3 -11.06 6.92 -2.52
CA ASP A 3 -11.18 8.16 -1.77
C ASP A 3 -9.96 8.36 -0.85
N ASN A 4 -9.13 9.36 -1.17
CA ASN A 4 -7.97 9.73 -0.33
C ASN A 4 -8.39 10.11 1.10
N GLN A 5 -9.57 10.71 1.24
CA GLN A 5 -10.14 11.02 2.55
C GLN A 5 -10.44 9.74 3.35
N LEU A 6 -10.92 8.68 2.70
CA LEU A 6 -11.21 7.39 3.35
C LEU A 6 -9.93 6.70 3.79
N VAL A 7 -8.90 6.67 2.94
CA VAL A 7 -7.59 6.11 3.29
C VAL A 7 -6.96 6.89 4.45
N THR A 8 -7.01 8.22 4.39
CA THR A 8 -6.49 9.08 5.45
C THR A 8 -7.25 8.89 6.77
N ASP A 9 -8.56 8.69 6.72
CA ASP A 9 -9.38 8.40 7.92
C ASP A 9 -8.95 7.08 8.56
N ILE A 10 -8.74 6.02 7.76
CA ILE A 10 -8.28 4.71 8.25
C ILE A 10 -6.89 4.83 8.87
N VAL A 11 -5.93 5.48 8.20
CA VAL A 11 -4.59 5.71 8.74
C VAL A 11 -4.63 6.52 10.04
N THR A 12 -5.51 7.52 10.12
CA THR A 12 -5.67 8.36 11.33
C THR A 12 -6.31 7.59 12.48
N ARG A 13 -7.30 6.73 12.17
CA ARG A 13 -7.88 5.78 13.15
C ARG A 13 -6.82 4.84 13.66
N ARG A 14 -6.07 4.20 12.76
CA ARG A 14 -4.92 3.36 13.11
C ARG A 14 -3.99 4.12 14.06
N LYS A 15 -3.57 5.34 13.71
CA LYS A 15 -2.66 6.14 14.55
C LYS A 15 -3.21 6.42 15.96
N SER A 16 -4.53 6.37 16.12
CA SER A 16 -5.23 6.52 17.41
C SER A 16 -5.50 5.19 18.12
N LEU A 17 -5.50 4.08 17.40
CA LEU A 17 -5.67 2.73 17.94
C LEU A 17 -4.38 2.21 18.58
N HIS A 18 -4.55 1.42 19.64
CA HIS A 18 -3.41 0.79 20.29
C HIS A 18 -2.79 -0.26 19.35
N PRO A 19 -1.46 -0.40 19.27
CA PRO A 19 -0.82 -1.39 18.41
C PRO A 19 -1.16 -2.86 18.74
N ASP A 20 -1.72 -3.11 19.93
CA ASP A 20 -2.17 -4.43 20.38
C ASP A 20 -3.65 -4.69 20.02
N ASP A 21 -4.33 -3.70 19.43
CA ASP A 21 -5.75 -3.80 19.11
C ASP A 21 -5.93 -4.62 17.82
N PRO A 22 -6.71 -5.71 17.83
CA PRO A 22 -6.92 -6.55 16.65
C PRO A 22 -7.58 -5.79 15.50
N SER A 23 -8.28 -4.69 15.81
CA SER A 23 -8.91 -3.80 14.84
C SER A 23 -7.90 -3.23 13.84
N VAL A 24 -6.63 -3.08 14.23
CA VAL A 24 -5.56 -2.58 13.35
C VAL A 24 -5.38 -3.49 12.13
N GLN A 25 -5.33 -4.81 12.37
CA GLN A 25 -5.17 -5.78 11.30
C GLN A 25 -6.39 -5.76 10.37
N GLU A 26 -7.60 -5.69 10.93
CA GLU A 26 -8.83 -5.60 10.14
C GLU A 26 -8.87 -4.34 9.24
N GLU A 27 -8.36 -3.21 9.73
CA GLU A 27 -8.25 -1.98 8.94
C GLU A 27 -7.23 -2.12 7.79
N TRP A 28 -6.10 -2.78 8.04
CA TRP A 28 -5.09 -3.06 7.01
C TRP A 28 -5.59 -4.02 5.95
N GLU A 29 -6.18 -5.15 6.34
CA GLU A 29 -6.79 -6.11 5.41
C GLU A 29 -7.86 -5.44 4.55
N ARG A 30 -8.63 -4.52 5.15
CA ARG A 30 -9.64 -3.75 4.43
C ARG A 30 -9.02 -2.79 3.41
N LEU A 31 -7.94 -2.09 3.77
CA LEU A 31 -7.19 -1.24 2.83
C LEU A 31 -6.64 -2.08 1.68
N THR A 32 -5.94 -3.18 1.99
CA THR A 32 -5.42 -4.11 1.00
C THR A 32 -6.52 -4.53 0.04
N ASN A 33 -7.65 -5.01 0.54
CA ASN A 33 -8.75 -5.43 -0.31
C ASN A 33 -9.27 -4.29 -1.21
N ILE A 34 -9.39 -3.06 -0.70
CA ILE A 34 -9.80 -1.90 -1.53
C ILE A 34 -8.80 -1.66 -2.68
N PHE A 35 -7.50 -1.70 -2.39
CA PHE A 35 -6.47 -1.50 -3.41
C PHE A 35 -6.32 -2.69 -4.37
N SER A 36 -6.59 -3.91 -3.89
CA SER A 36 -6.53 -5.12 -4.69
C SER A 36 -7.76 -5.32 -5.58
N GLN A 37 -8.87 -4.63 -5.31
CA GLN A 37 -10.07 -4.70 -6.15
C GLN A 37 -9.87 -4.09 -7.54
N ASN A 38 -9.15 -2.97 -7.64
CA ASN A 38 -8.95 -2.24 -8.89
C ASN A 38 -7.53 -1.68 -9.01
N GLU A 39 -6.67 -2.41 -9.72
CA GLU A 39 -5.30 -1.98 -10.00
C GLU A 39 -5.20 -0.58 -10.59
N ASN A 40 -6.00 -0.26 -11.63
CA ASN A 40 -5.89 1.04 -12.31
C ASN A 40 -6.18 2.21 -11.36
N GLU A 41 -7.19 2.07 -10.50
CA GLU A 41 -7.52 3.10 -9.52
C GLU A 41 -6.45 3.21 -8.45
N THR A 42 -5.87 2.08 -8.04
CA THR A 42 -4.76 1.99 -7.11
C THR A 42 -3.51 2.68 -7.63
N LEU A 43 -3.14 2.41 -8.89
CA LEU A 43 -2.00 3.04 -9.56
C LEU A 43 -2.17 4.56 -9.67
N GLU A 44 -3.36 5.02 -10.06
CA GLU A 44 -3.69 6.45 -10.15
C GLU A 44 -3.63 7.09 -8.75
N TYR A 45 -4.20 6.43 -7.76
CA TYR A 45 -4.18 6.89 -6.38
C TYR A 45 -2.76 7.09 -5.85
N PHE A 46 -1.89 6.09 -6.03
CA PHE A 46 -0.50 6.15 -5.55
C PHE A 46 0.31 7.27 -6.19
N GLN A 47 0.06 7.60 -7.46
CA GLN A 47 0.71 8.73 -8.12
C GLN A 47 0.32 10.10 -7.54
N HIS A 48 -0.90 10.21 -7.02
CA HIS A 48 -1.45 11.44 -6.44
C HIS A 48 -1.40 11.49 -4.90
N CYS A 49 -1.02 10.39 -4.25
CA CYS A 49 -1.01 10.27 -2.80
C CYS A 49 0.12 11.09 -2.15
N SER A 50 -0.13 11.59 -0.93
CA SER A 50 0.86 12.27 -0.12
C SER A 50 1.89 11.29 0.45
N PRO A 51 3.18 11.70 0.59
CA PRO A 51 4.24 10.83 1.11
C PRO A 51 4.01 10.40 2.56
N GLU A 52 3.35 11.23 3.38
CA GLU A 52 2.99 10.87 4.75
C GLU A 52 2.04 9.66 4.78
N ILE A 53 0.99 9.68 3.95
CA ILE A 53 0.06 8.56 3.83
C ILE A 53 0.75 7.35 3.19
N LEU A 54 1.63 7.60 2.22
CA LEU A 54 2.39 6.55 1.56
C LEU A 54 3.27 5.76 2.53
N ALA A 55 3.87 6.42 3.51
CA ALA A 55 4.65 5.79 4.58
C ALA A 55 3.84 4.83 5.46
N TRP A 56 2.54 5.09 5.61
CA TRP A 56 1.63 4.18 6.31
C TRP A 56 1.17 3.06 5.39
N LEU A 57 0.93 3.38 4.11
CA LEU A 57 0.52 2.39 3.12
C LEU A 57 1.63 1.40 2.81
N SER A 58 2.91 1.76 2.94
CA SER A 58 4.02 0.82 2.75
C SER A 58 3.93 -0.39 3.67
N GLU A 59 3.33 -0.27 4.86
CA GLU A 59 3.10 -1.42 5.75
C GLU A 59 2.19 -2.50 5.12
N VAL A 60 1.33 -2.12 4.17
CA VAL A 60 0.42 -3.03 3.46
C VAL A 60 0.82 -3.25 2.00
N PHE A 61 1.96 -2.71 1.54
CA PHE A 61 2.40 -2.88 0.15
C PHE A 61 2.72 -4.32 -0.19
N GLU A 62 3.28 -5.08 0.75
CA GLU A 62 3.52 -6.51 0.58
C GLU A 62 2.21 -7.25 0.31
N ASP A 63 1.18 -7.03 1.15
CA ASP A 63 -0.14 -7.64 0.99
C ASP A 63 -0.82 -7.23 -0.33
N ILE A 64 -0.79 -5.93 -0.67
CA ILE A 64 -1.38 -5.43 -1.92
C ILE A 64 -0.66 -6.06 -3.12
N SER A 65 0.67 -6.14 -3.06
CA SER A 65 1.48 -6.77 -4.12
C SER A 65 1.20 -8.25 -4.24
N ALA A 66 1.03 -8.95 -3.11
CA ALA A 66 0.69 -10.36 -3.07
C ALA A 66 -0.74 -10.64 -3.57
N ALA A 67 -1.66 -9.70 -3.40
CA ALA A 67 -3.03 -9.82 -3.87
C ALA A 67 -3.20 -9.40 -5.34
N LEU A 68 -2.51 -8.35 -5.80
CA LEU A 68 -2.54 -7.89 -7.20
C LEU A 68 -1.65 -8.75 -8.11
N GLN A 69 -0.49 -9.16 -7.62
CA GLN A 69 0.57 -9.88 -8.36
C GLN A 69 0.81 -9.34 -9.78
N SER A 70 0.95 -8.02 -9.88
CA SER A 70 1.02 -7.32 -11.17
C SER A 70 2.30 -6.51 -11.32
N GLU A 71 2.92 -6.65 -12.49
CA GLU A 71 4.13 -5.93 -12.88
C GLU A 71 3.92 -4.41 -12.91
N GLN A 72 2.70 -3.95 -13.26
CA GLN A 72 2.36 -2.52 -13.27
C GLN A 72 2.41 -1.92 -11.86
N PHE A 73 1.93 -2.68 -10.87
CA PHE A 73 1.95 -2.26 -9.48
C PHE A 73 3.39 -2.13 -8.96
N ILE A 74 4.24 -3.11 -9.27
CA ILE A 74 5.65 -3.08 -8.89
C ILE A 74 6.37 -1.88 -9.51
N THR A 75 6.12 -1.62 -10.80
CA THR A 75 6.70 -0.45 -11.48
C THR A 75 6.25 0.86 -10.84
N CYS A 76 5.00 0.90 -10.34
CA CYS A 76 4.50 2.06 -9.60
C CYS A 76 5.26 2.26 -8.28
N ILE A 77 5.43 1.19 -7.48
CA ILE A 77 6.20 1.26 -6.23
C ILE A 77 7.66 1.65 -6.52
N GLU A 78 8.28 1.12 -7.58
CA GLU A 78 9.63 1.52 -8.02
C GLU A 78 9.72 3.03 -8.32
N GLY A 79 8.72 3.57 -9.02
CA GLY A 79 8.64 5.01 -9.27
C GLY A 79 8.47 5.83 -7.98
N LEU A 80 7.70 5.32 -7.02
CA LEU A 80 7.52 5.95 -5.72
C LEU A 80 8.79 5.91 -4.87
N ALA A 81 9.51 4.79 -4.86
CA ALA A 81 10.79 4.64 -4.16
C ALA A 81 11.84 5.64 -4.69
N LEU A 82 11.88 5.84 -6.01
CA LEU A 82 12.76 6.83 -6.62
C LEU A 82 12.35 8.27 -6.27
N LYS A 83 11.05 8.53 -6.15
CA LYS A 83 10.50 9.85 -5.82
C LYS A 83 10.65 10.19 -4.33
N TYR A 84 10.58 9.17 -3.47
CA TYR A 84 10.59 9.27 -2.02
C TYR A 84 11.61 8.28 -1.44
N PRO A 85 12.93 8.54 -1.58
CA PRO A 85 13.97 7.66 -1.06
C PRO A 85 13.94 7.52 0.47
N ASP A 86 13.28 8.44 1.18
CA ASP A 86 13.07 8.38 2.63
C ASP A 86 12.16 7.23 3.10
N LEU A 87 11.34 6.65 2.21
CA LEU A 87 10.36 5.62 2.58
C LEU A 87 10.92 4.18 2.56
N ASP A 88 12.16 3.98 2.11
CA ASP A 88 12.85 2.68 2.07
C ASP A 88 12.03 1.54 1.43
N LEU A 89 11.31 1.83 0.34
CA LEU A 89 10.45 0.85 -0.36
C LEU A 89 11.20 -0.23 -1.14
N GLU A 90 12.54 -0.26 -1.09
CA GLU A 90 13.37 -1.24 -1.81
C GLU A 90 13.07 -2.68 -1.39
N LEU A 91 12.80 -2.88 -0.10
CA LEU A 91 12.40 -4.16 0.45
C LEU A 91 11.01 -4.56 -0.07
N ASP A 92 10.03 -3.65 -0.04
CA ASP A 92 8.68 -3.89 -0.55
C ASP A 92 8.69 -4.30 -2.03
N ILE A 93 9.47 -3.61 -2.86
CA ILE A 93 9.64 -3.95 -4.29
C ILE A 93 10.22 -5.35 -4.45
N SER A 94 11.21 -5.70 -3.61
CA SER A 94 11.85 -7.00 -3.65
C SER A 94 10.88 -8.12 -3.26
N TYR A 95 10.08 -7.92 -2.21
CA TYR A 95 9.04 -8.86 -1.79
C TYR A 95 7.93 -8.97 -2.83
N ALA A 96 7.47 -7.86 -3.39
CA ALA A 96 6.47 -7.83 -4.46
C ALA A 96 6.92 -8.66 -5.68
N LYS A 97 8.17 -8.48 -6.11
CA LYS A 97 8.77 -9.25 -7.22
C LYS A 97 8.85 -10.74 -6.87
N GLN A 98 9.25 -11.08 -5.64
CA GLN A 98 9.30 -12.47 -5.19
C GLN A 98 7.90 -13.12 -5.14
N SER A 99 6.89 -12.37 -4.68
CA SER A 99 5.51 -12.85 -4.58
C SER A 99 4.91 -13.21 -5.94
N MET A 100 5.31 -12.54 -7.03
CA MET A 100 4.93 -12.93 -8.39
C MET A 100 5.61 -14.20 -8.90
N ASN A 101 6.76 -14.57 -8.33
CA ASN A 101 7.62 -15.64 -8.83
C ASN A 101 7.39 -17.00 -8.14
N CYS A 102 6.48 -17.05 -7.15
CA CYS A 102 5.97 -18.28 -6.52
C CYS A 102 4.74 -18.82 -7.29
N LYS A 103 4.91 -19.14 -8.58
CA LYS A 103 3.91 -19.87 -9.39
C LYS A 103 4.28 -21.34 -9.55
#